data_AF-A0A645D9Q1-F1
#
_entry.id   AF-A0A645D9Q1-F1
#
_cell.length_a   1.000
_cell.length_b   1.000
_cell.length_c   1.000
_cell.angle_alpha   90.00
_cell.angle_beta   90.00
_cell.angle_gamma   90.00
#
_symmetry.space_group_name_H-M   'P 1'
#
loop_
_entity.id
_entity.type
_entity.pdbx_description
1 polymer ?
#
loop_
_entity_poly.entity_id
_entity_poly.type
_entity_poly.pdbx_seq_one_letter_code
_entity_poly.pdbx_strand_id
1 'polypeptide(L)'
;MLANPNNAGILLKLISVKIIVALAAGLFADFILNRFSKGSKNKNNERSEALHHMCSHEHCGCENQGILIPAAKHTFNIFIFMTLTTLVLNIIIALIGEENLSKFLLTNSIFQPALAALIGFIPNCAASVILTQLFVEGSLSFGSVIAGLSTGAGIGLVVLFRVNENMKENFKILLYIYVSSVIAGVLIQLFM
;
A
#
# COMPACT_ATOMS: atom_id res chain seq x y z
N MET A 1 -12.88 -14.31 0.89
CA MET A 1 -14.03 -15.09 0.37
C MET A 1 -14.15 -16.46 1.03
N LEU A 2 -13.06 -17.15 1.37
CA LEU A 2 -13.11 -18.44 2.10
C LEU A 2 -13.44 -18.33 3.60
N ALA A 3 -13.17 -17.18 4.25
CA ALA A 3 -13.39 -17.02 5.69
C ALA A 3 -14.77 -16.44 6.07
N ASN A 4 -15.45 -15.72 5.17
CA ASN A 4 -16.76 -15.08 5.45
C ASN A 4 -17.57 -14.89 4.14
N PRO A 5 -18.39 -15.88 3.73
CA PRO A 5 -19.15 -15.81 2.47
C PRO A 5 -20.25 -14.73 2.48
N ASN A 6 -20.82 -14.39 3.64
CA ASN A 6 -21.87 -13.36 3.75
C ASN A 6 -21.40 -11.94 3.37
N ASN A 7 -20.09 -11.65 3.43
CA ASN A 7 -19.53 -10.33 3.13
C ASN A 7 -18.91 -10.24 1.73
N ALA A 8 -19.13 -11.25 0.88
CA ALA A 8 -18.59 -11.28 -0.49
C ALA A 8 -19.05 -10.06 -1.32
N GLY A 9 -20.30 -9.62 -1.16
CA GLY A 9 -20.83 -8.43 -1.85
C GLY A 9 -20.12 -7.13 -1.45
N ILE A 10 -19.80 -6.96 -0.18
CA ILE A 10 -19.09 -5.78 0.34
C ILE A 10 -17.64 -5.78 -0.16
N LEU A 11 -16.97 -6.93 -0.15
CA LEU A 11 -15.61 -7.08 -0.70
C LEU A 11 -15.56 -6.77 -2.20
N LEU A 12 -16.55 -7.23 -2.97
CA LEU A 12 -16.61 -6.97 -4.41
C LEU A 12 -16.86 -5.48 -4.68
N LYS A 13 -17.75 -4.83 -3.92
CA LYS A 13 -17.94 -3.38 -3.94
C LYS A 13 -16.63 -2.64 -3.62
N LEU A 14 -15.90 -3.10 -2.61
CA LEU A 14 -14.62 -2.53 -2.19
C LEU A 14 -13.57 -2.58 -3.29
N ILE A 15 -13.41 -3.74 -3.95
CA ILE A 15 -12.48 -3.91 -5.07
C ILE A 15 -12.87 -3.02 -6.26
N SER A 16 -14.14 -3.01 -6.64
CA SER A 16 -14.65 -2.19 -7.76
C SER A 16 -14.37 -0.70 -7.54
N VAL A 17 -14.63 -0.20 -6.33
CA VAL A 17 -14.36 1.20 -5.97
C VAL A 17 -12.86 1.51 -6.03
N LYS A 18 -11.99 0.63 -5.54
CA LYS A 18 -10.53 0.83 -5.63
C LYS A 18 -10.04 0.92 -7.06
N ILE A 19 -10.58 0.11 -7.98
CA ILE A 19 -10.21 0.17 -9.40
C ILE A 19 -10.57 1.54 -9.99
N ILE A 20 -11.78 2.03 -9.73
CA ILE A 20 -12.23 3.35 -10.22
C ILE A 20 -11.33 4.46 -9.66
N VAL A 21 -11.07 4.45 -8.34
CA VAL A 21 -10.19 5.43 -7.69
C VAL A 21 -8.77 5.37 -8.26
N ALA A 22 -8.23 4.16 -8.47
CA ALA A 22 -6.89 3.98 -9.02
C ALA A 22 -6.78 4.50 -10.46
N LEU A 23 -7.77 4.25 -11.31
CA LEU A 23 -7.80 4.78 -12.68
C LEU A 23 -7.89 6.30 -12.68
N ALA A 24 -8.80 6.87 -11.88
CA ALA A 24 -8.96 8.32 -11.78
C ALA A 24 -7.69 9.00 -11.24
N ALA A 25 -7.12 8.49 -10.14
CA ALA A 25 -5.89 9.01 -9.55
C ALA A 25 -4.67 8.79 -10.45
N GLY A 26 -4.60 7.68 -11.20
CA GLY A 26 -3.54 7.42 -12.17
C GLY A 26 -3.57 8.39 -13.35
N LEU A 27 -4.76 8.63 -13.92
CA LEU A 27 -4.94 9.61 -15.00
C LEU A 27 -4.63 11.04 -14.51
N PHE A 28 -5.05 11.37 -13.29
CA PHE A 28 -4.74 12.66 -12.68
C PHE A 28 -3.23 12.82 -12.43
N ALA A 29 -2.56 11.75 -12.00
CA ALA A 29 -1.11 11.73 -11.81
C ALA A 29 -0.39 11.96 -13.13
N ASP A 30 -0.79 11.25 -14.19
CA ASP A 30 -0.16 11.39 -15.51
C ASP A 30 -0.36 12.81 -16.05
N PHE A 31 -1.54 13.41 -15.87
CA PHE A 31 -1.81 14.79 -16.25
C PHE A 31 -0.96 15.82 -15.47
N ILE A 32 -0.77 15.61 -14.16
CA ILE A 32 0.06 16.47 -13.31
C ILE A 32 1.55 16.31 -13.64
N LEU A 33 2.04 15.07 -13.73
CA LEU A 33 3.43 14.78 -14.03
C LEU A 33 3.82 15.24 -15.43
N ASN A 34 2.93 15.12 -16.41
CA ASN A 34 3.15 15.63 -17.76
C ASN A 34 3.20 17.18 -17.81
N ARG A 35 2.62 17.85 -16.80
CA ARG A 35 2.66 19.32 -16.67
C ARG A 35 3.88 19.83 -15.89
N PHE A 36 4.34 19.09 -14.88
CA PHE A 36 5.55 19.42 -14.11
C PHE A 36 6.84 18.96 -14.79
N SER A 37 6.79 17.87 -15.54
CA SER A 37 7.96 17.27 -16.19
C SER A 37 8.03 17.65 -17.66
N LYS A 38 8.23 18.95 -17.94
CA LYS A 38 8.70 19.42 -19.26
C LYS A 38 10.15 18.99 -19.56
N GLY A 39 10.76 18.18 -18.68
CA GLY A 39 12.16 17.73 -18.74
C GLY A 39 12.38 16.21 -18.73
N SER A 40 11.36 15.34 -18.68
CA SER A 40 11.56 13.88 -18.79
C SER A 40 11.11 13.35 -20.16
N LYS A 41 11.83 13.77 -21.20
CA LYS A 41 11.86 13.09 -22.50
C LYS A 41 12.87 11.94 -22.44
N ASN A 42 12.67 10.91 -21.61
CA ASN A 42 13.31 9.61 -21.87
C ASN A 42 12.68 8.40 -21.13
N LYS A 43 11.35 8.33 -21.09
CA LYS A 43 10.59 7.28 -20.38
C LYS A 43 10.88 5.82 -20.82
N ASN A 44 11.56 5.59 -21.95
CA ASN A 44 11.90 4.24 -22.41
C ASN A 44 13.26 3.74 -21.92
N ASN A 45 14.24 4.61 -21.65
CA ASN A 45 15.57 4.18 -21.24
C ASN A 45 15.66 3.86 -19.74
N GLU A 46 14.96 4.63 -18.89
CA GLU A 46 14.95 4.43 -17.43
C GLU A 46 14.25 3.13 -17.01
N ARG A 47 13.22 2.69 -17.77
CA ARG A 47 12.57 1.39 -17.54
C ARG A 47 13.51 0.22 -17.83
N SER A 48 14.40 0.38 -18.81
CA SER A 48 15.40 -0.64 -19.16
C SER A 48 16.54 -0.67 -18.15
N GLU A 49 17.00 0.48 -17.66
CA GLU A 49 18.03 0.55 -16.61
C GLU A 49 17.53 0.03 -15.27
N ALA A 50 16.32 0.37 -14.83
CA ALA A 50 15.77 -0.15 -13.56
C ALA A 50 15.59 -1.68 -13.58
N LEU A 51 15.20 -2.26 -14.71
CA LEU A 51 15.13 -3.71 -14.89
C LEU A 51 16.54 -4.34 -14.89
N HIS A 52 17.50 -3.71 -15.56
CA HIS A 52 18.88 -4.20 -15.66
C HIS A 52 19.67 -4.06 -14.36
N HIS A 53 19.35 -3.07 -13.52
CA HIS A 53 19.99 -2.80 -12.22
C HIS A 53 19.44 -3.69 -11.10
N MET A 54 18.18 -4.16 -11.20
CA MET A 54 17.66 -5.22 -10.31
C MET A 54 18.31 -6.57 -10.64
N CYS A 55 18.54 -6.85 -11.93
CA CYS A 55 19.20 -8.09 -12.37
C CYS A 55 20.72 -8.13 -12.12
N SER A 56 21.42 -6.99 -12.06
CA SER A 56 22.89 -6.96 -11.92
C SER A 56 23.38 -6.99 -10.47
N HIS A 57 22.52 -6.70 -9.49
CA HIS A 57 22.90 -6.61 -8.08
C HIS A 57 22.43 -7.79 -7.23
N GLU A 58 21.51 -8.59 -7.74
CA GLU A 58 21.32 -9.97 -7.29
C GLU A 58 22.27 -10.82 -8.12
N HIS A 59 23.01 -11.73 -7.47
CA HIS A 59 23.74 -12.81 -8.14
C HIS A 59 22.74 -13.73 -8.86
N CYS A 60 22.10 -13.24 -9.92
CA CYS A 60 21.39 -14.04 -10.90
C CYS A 60 22.50 -14.82 -11.60
N GLY A 61 22.71 -16.06 -11.13
CA GLY A 61 23.72 -17.00 -11.64
C GLY A 61 23.39 -17.48 -13.04
N CYS A 62 23.23 -16.55 -13.98
CA CYS A 62 22.96 -16.76 -15.40
C CYS A 62 24.05 -17.56 -16.09
N GLU A 63 25.18 -17.84 -15.43
CA GLU A 63 26.24 -18.62 -16.02
C GLU A 63 26.25 -20.09 -15.59
N ASN A 64 25.74 -20.51 -14.40
CA ASN A 64 25.81 -21.94 -14.00
C ASN A 64 24.87 -22.45 -12.88
N GLN A 65 23.91 -21.67 -12.34
CA GLN A 65 23.09 -22.14 -11.20
C GLN A 65 21.61 -21.73 -11.33
N GLY A 66 20.71 -22.71 -11.30
CA GLY A 66 19.29 -22.54 -11.64
C GLY A 66 18.52 -21.52 -10.79
N ILE A 67 17.45 -20.98 -11.39
CA ILE A 67 16.59 -19.88 -10.89
C ILE A 67 15.88 -20.17 -9.55
N LEU A 68 15.74 -21.45 -9.18
CA LEU A 68 14.97 -21.85 -8.00
C LEU A 68 15.65 -21.50 -6.67
N ILE A 69 16.97 -21.61 -6.58
CA ILE A 69 17.70 -21.40 -5.31
C ILE A 69 17.71 -19.92 -4.91
N PRO A 70 18.02 -18.96 -5.81
CA PRO A 70 17.90 -17.54 -5.49
C PRO A 70 16.46 -17.16 -5.14
N ALA A 71 15.48 -17.56 -5.97
CA ALA A 71 14.08 -17.23 -5.74
C ALA A 71 13.55 -17.76 -4.39
N ALA A 72 13.91 -18.98 -4.01
CA ALA A 72 13.54 -19.56 -2.71
C ALA A 72 14.18 -18.78 -1.55
N LYS A 73 15.46 -18.40 -1.67
CA LYS A 73 16.17 -17.63 -0.64
C LYS A 73 15.55 -16.24 -0.43
N HIS A 74 15.23 -15.53 -1.52
CA HIS A 74 14.58 -14.22 -1.45
C HIS A 74 13.16 -14.34 -0.88
N THR A 75 12.40 -15.34 -1.32
CA THR A 75 11.05 -15.62 -0.79
C THR A 75 11.10 -15.92 0.71
N PHE A 76 12.06 -16.74 1.16
CA PHE A 76 12.20 -17.09 2.57
C PHE A 76 12.59 -15.89 3.44
N ASN A 77 13.44 -15.00 2.94
CA ASN A 77 13.84 -13.80 3.67
C ASN A 77 12.66 -12.82 3.83
N ILE A 78 11.88 -12.62 2.77
CA ILE A 78 10.63 -11.84 2.83
C ILE A 78 9.62 -12.51 3.76
N PHE A 79 9.49 -13.83 3.71
CA PHE A 79 8.59 -14.59 4.57
C PHE A 79 8.94 -14.43 6.06
N ILE A 80 10.22 -14.54 6.43
CA ILE A 80 10.68 -14.30 7.81
C ILE A 80 10.39 -12.87 8.23
N PHE A 81 10.72 -11.89 7.38
CA PHE A 81 10.47 -10.48 7.67
C PHE A 81 8.97 -10.20 7.88
N MET A 82 8.11 -10.71 7.01
CA MET A 82 6.66 -10.58 7.14
C MET A 82 6.12 -11.30 8.37
N THR A 83 6.63 -12.49 8.69
CA THR A 83 6.23 -13.23 9.90
C THR A 83 6.61 -12.46 11.16
N LEU A 84 7.85 -11.98 11.26
CA LEU A 84 8.31 -11.20 12.40
C LEU A 84 7.53 -9.90 12.57
N THR A 85 7.38 -9.12 11.49
CA THR A 85 6.63 -7.86 11.54
C THR A 85 5.15 -8.07 11.85
N THR A 86 4.53 -9.13 11.33
CA THR A 86 3.14 -9.51 11.66
C THR A 86 3.01 -9.94 13.12
N LEU A 87 3.97 -10.69 13.64
CA LEU A 87 3.98 -11.13 15.04
C LEU A 87 4.16 -9.95 15.99
N VAL A 88 5.09 -9.03 15.68
CA VAL A 88 5.28 -7.78 16.43
C VAL A 88 4.00 -6.94 16.40
N LEU A 89 3.38 -6.75 15.24
CA LEU A 89 2.13 -5.99 15.13
C LEU A 89 1.00 -6.66 15.93
N ASN A 90 0.84 -7.98 15.86
CA ASN A 90 -0.17 -8.70 16.65
C ASN A 90 0.08 -8.55 18.15
N ILE A 91 1.33 -8.63 18.61
CA ILE A 91 1.66 -8.40 20.03
C ILE A 91 1.33 -6.96 20.43
N ILE A 92 1.72 -5.97 19.62
CA ILE A 92 1.41 -4.56 19.88
C ILE A 92 -0.10 -4.36 19.98
N ILE A 93 -0.90 -4.96 19.09
CA ILE A 93 -2.36 -4.87 19.12
C ILE A 93 -2.92 -5.58 20.35
N ALA A 94 -2.43 -6.76 20.70
CA ALA A 94 -2.85 -7.47 21.90
C ALA A 94 -2.54 -6.68 23.19
N LEU A 95 -1.46 -5.88 23.19
CA LEU A 95 -1.10 -5.00 24.30
C LEU A 95 -1.93 -3.71 24.34
N ILE A 96 -2.21 -3.11 23.18
CA ILE A 96 -3.00 -1.88 23.10
C ILE A 96 -4.50 -2.18 23.31
N GLY A 97 -4.98 -3.33 22.86
CA GLY A 97 -6.40 -3.70 22.83
C GLY A 97 -7.12 -3.15 21.60
N GLU A 98 -8.01 -3.97 21.03
CA GLU A 98 -8.83 -3.61 19.86
C GLU A 98 -9.69 -2.38 20.17
N GLU A 99 -10.24 -2.26 21.38
CA GLU A 99 -11.04 -1.11 21.79
C GLU A 99 -10.29 0.22 21.80
N ASN A 100 -8.99 0.21 22.12
CA ASN A 100 -8.16 1.42 22.11
C ASN A 100 -7.72 1.78 20.69
N LEU A 101 -7.52 0.78 19.81
CA LEU A 101 -7.32 1.01 18.38
C LEU A 101 -8.55 1.69 17.76
N SER A 102 -9.76 1.23 18.09
CA SER A 102 -11.00 1.82 17.60
C SER A 102 -11.18 3.26 18.07
N LYS A 103 -10.86 3.55 19.35
CA LYS A 103 -10.86 4.93 19.87
C LYS A 103 -9.79 5.81 19.22
N PHE A 104 -8.59 5.29 19.02
CA PHE A 104 -7.50 6.00 18.34
C PHE A 104 -7.86 6.32 16.89
N LEU A 105 -8.60 5.42 16.23
CA LEU A 105 -9.14 5.61 14.88
C LEU A 105 -10.36 6.54 14.84
N LEU A 106 -10.73 7.21 15.93
CA LEU A 106 -11.79 8.23 15.95
C LEU A 106 -13.09 7.74 15.27
N THR A 107 -13.64 6.62 15.75
CA THR A 107 -14.85 5.99 15.21
C THR A 107 -15.93 7.02 14.81
N ASN A 108 -16.34 7.01 13.53
CA ASN A 108 -17.33 7.92 12.91
C ASN A 108 -16.88 9.38 12.71
N SER A 109 -15.60 9.69 12.81
CA SER A 109 -15.07 11.01 12.47
C SER A 109 -14.74 11.14 10.98
N ILE A 110 -14.83 12.37 10.45
CA ILE A 110 -14.35 12.73 9.10
C ILE A 110 -12.82 12.55 8.98
N PHE A 111 -12.10 12.53 10.11
CA PHE A 111 -10.65 12.32 10.14
C PHE A 111 -10.22 10.84 10.09
N GLN A 112 -11.15 9.90 10.21
CA GLN A 112 -10.86 8.48 10.23
C GLN A 112 -10.13 7.96 8.96
N PRO A 113 -10.49 8.41 7.73
CA PRO A 113 -9.75 8.03 6.52
C PRO A 113 -8.31 8.54 6.50
N ALA A 114 -8.05 9.71 7.11
CA ALA A 114 -6.71 10.29 7.16
C ALA A 114 -5.77 9.45 8.04
N LEU A 115 -6.25 8.96 9.19
CA LEU A 115 -5.48 8.05 10.04
C LEU A 115 -5.31 6.68 9.40
N ALA A 116 -6.37 6.11 8.81
CA ALA A 116 -6.29 4.82 8.15
C ALA A 116 -5.30 4.83 6.97
N ALA A 117 -5.25 5.93 6.20
CA ALA A 117 -4.25 6.15 5.16
C ALA A 117 -2.81 6.13 5.70
N LEU A 118 -2.55 6.74 6.87
CA LEU A 118 -1.21 6.69 7.49
C LEU A 118 -0.81 5.27 7.87
N ILE A 119 -1.74 4.48 8.45
CA ILE A 119 -1.51 3.06 8.75
C ILE A 119 -1.24 2.27 7.46
N GLY A 120 -1.89 2.65 6.37
CA GLY A 120 -1.66 2.08 5.04
C GLY A 120 -0.22 2.20 4.54
N PHE A 121 0.54 3.22 4.95
CA PHE A 121 1.94 3.35 4.55
C PHE A 121 2.89 2.36 5.21
N ILE A 122 2.45 1.62 6.23
CA ILE A 122 3.25 0.57 6.82
C ILE A 122 3.54 -0.47 5.72
N PRO A 123 4.81 -0.69 5.32
CA PRO A 123 5.16 -1.55 4.19
C PRO A 123 5.07 -3.03 4.59
N ASN A 124 3.87 -3.46 4.97
CA ASN A 124 3.57 -4.81 5.42
C ASN A 124 2.16 -5.22 4.98
N CYS A 125 2.00 -6.49 4.64
CA CYS A 125 0.71 -7.13 4.40
C CYS A 125 -0.20 -7.09 5.63
N ALA A 126 0.38 -7.11 6.83
CA ALA A 126 -0.38 -7.08 8.08
C ALA A 126 -1.27 -5.83 8.22
N ALA A 127 -0.80 -4.66 7.77
CA ALA A 127 -1.60 -3.43 7.84
C ALA A 127 -2.92 -3.55 7.07
N SER A 128 -2.89 -4.21 5.90
CA SER A 128 -4.10 -4.45 5.12
C SER A 128 -5.05 -5.41 5.83
N VAL A 129 -4.52 -6.47 6.44
CA VAL A 129 -5.31 -7.44 7.21
C VAL A 129 -6.00 -6.78 8.40
N ILE A 130 -5.26 -5.99 9.19
CA ILE A 130 -5.77 -5.27 10.36
C ILE A 130 -6.88 -4.29 9.96
N LEU A 131 -6.66 -3.48 8.92
CA LEU A 131 -7.67 -2.56 8.41
C LEU A 131 -8.94 -3.29 7.97
N THR A 132 -8.80 -4.47 7.36
CA THR A 132 -9.97 -5.28 6.97
C THR A 132 -10.65 -5.96 8.16
N GLN A 133 -9.93 -6.34 9.21
CA GLN A 133 -10.52 -6.92 10.43
C GLN A 133 -11.34 -5.87 11.18
N LEU A 134 -10.75 -4.71 11.45
CA LEU A 134 -11.42 -3.57 12.09
C LEU A 134 -12.64 -3.07 11.29
N PHE A 135 -12.65 -3.26 9.97
CA PHE A 135 -13.83 -2.99 9.14
C PHE A 135 -14.94 -4.01 9.36
N VAL A 136 -14.60 -5.30 9.39
CA VAL A 136 -15.57 -6.38 9.60
C VAL A 136 -16.16 -6.31 11.00
N GLU A 137 -15.38 -5.89 11.99
CA GLU A 137 -15.81 -5.63 13.37
C GLU A 137 -16.65 -4.35 13.51
N GLY A 138 -16.77 -3.54 12.44
CA GLY A 138 -17.56 -2.30 12.44
C GLY A 138 -16.86 -1.09 13.07
N SER A 139 -15.58 -1.21 13.42
CA SER A 139 -14.78 -0.12 14.00
C SER A 139 -14.29 0.90 12.97
N LEU A 140 -14.15 0.49 11.70
CA LEU A 140 -13.76 1.34 10.57
C LEU A 140 -14.91 1.60 9.60
N SER A 141 -15.01 2.84 9.11
CA SER A 141 -15.92 3.18 7.99
C SER A 141 -15.39 2.63 6.66
N PHE A 142 -16.30 2.40 5.71
CA PHE A 142 -15.93 1.92 4.36
C PHE A 142 -14.94 2.87 3.66
N GLY A 143 -15.15 4.18 3.76
CA GLY A 143 -14.23 5.18 3.21
C GLY A 143 -12.84 5.14 3.83
N SER A 144 -12.74 4.81 5.13
CA SER A 144 -11.45 4.73 5.82
C SER A 144 -10.63 3.53 5.39
N VAL A 145 -11.29 2.39 5.17
CA VAL A 145 -10.66 1.18 4.65
C VAL A 145 -10.19 1.40 3.22
N ILE A 146 -10.99 2.09 2.38
CA ILE A 146 -10.56 2.48 1.04
C ILE A 146 -9.31 3.37 1.10
N ALA A 147 -9.30 4.39 1.96
CA ALA A 147 -8.13 5.28 2.09
C ALA A 147 -6.88 4.51 2.56
N GLY A 148 -7.00 3.70 3.61
CA GLY A 148 -5.91 2.89 4.15
C GLY A 148 -5.36 1.89 3.14
N LEU A 149 -6.24 1.10 2.53
CA LEU A 149 -5.83 0.08 1.56
C LEU A 149 -5.35 0.66 0.22
N SER A 150 -5.72 1.89 -0.13
CA SER A 150 -5.23 2.56 -1.35
C SER A 150 -3.86 3.21 -1.14
N THR A 151 -3.54 3.57 0.10
CA THR A 151 -2.23 4.11 0.48
C THR A 151 -1.16 3.01 0.59
N GLY A 152 -1.58 1.76 0.77
CA GLY A 152 -0.71 0.58 0.86
C GLY A 152 0.06 0.26 -0.43
N ALA A 153 1.27 0.79 -0.55
CA ALA A 153 2.22 0.47 -1.62
C ALA A 153 3.10 -0.77 -1.31
N GLY A 154 2.96 -1.37 -0.12
CA GLY A 154 3.72 -2.56 0.31
C GLY A 154 5.23 -2.35 0.23
N ILE A 155 5.96 -3.38 -0.24
CA ILE A 155 7.41 -3.32 -0.47
C ILE A 155 7.82 -2.26 -1.51
N GLY A 156 6.88 -1.83 -2.37
CA GLY A 156 7.13 -0.80 -3.38
C GLY A 156 7.56 0.53 -2.76
N LEU A 157 7.10 0.84 -1.56
CA LEU A 157 7.54 2.05 -0.85
C LEU A 157 9.02 1.96 -0.44
N VAL A 158 9.46 0.82 0.09
CA VAL A 158 10.86 0.60 0.47
C VAL A 158 11.77 0.65 -0.75
N VAL A 159 11.34 0.06 -1.86
CA VAL A 159 12.08 0.09 -3.13
C VAL A 159 12.18 1.52 -3.68
N LEU A 160 11.10 2.31 -3.61
CA LEU A 160 11.10 3.71 -4.05
C LEU A 160 12.18 4.53 -3.33
N PHE A 161 12.27 4.40 -2.00
CA PHE A 161 13.28 5.08 -1.19
C PHE A 161 14.70 4.55 -1.42
N ARG A 162 14.84 3.30 -1.87
CA ARG A 162 16.14 2.69 -2.16
C ARG A 162 16.68 3.07 -3.53
N VAL A 163 15.81 3.21 -4.53
CA VAL A 163 16.21 3.47 -5.93
C VAL A 163 16.35 4.96 -6.20
N ASN A 164 15.46 5.80 -5.65
CA ASN A 164 15.53 7.23 -5.86
C ASN A 164 16.21 7.91 -4.67
N GLU A 165 17.44 8.39 -4.88
CA GLU A 165 18.22 9.13 -3.87
C GLU A 165 17.59 10.49 -3.53
N ASN A 166 16.72 11.02 -4.40
CA ASN A 166 16.13 12.34 -4.25
C ASN A 166 14.94 12.32 -3.28
N MET A 167 15.23 12.45 -1.99
CA MET A 167 14.23 12.38 -0.90
C MET A 167 13.03 13.34 -1.08
N LYS A 168 13.24 14.50 -1.71
CA LYS A 168 12.15 15.46 -2.00
C LYS A 168 11.14 14.92 -3.00
N GLU A 169 11.59 14.13 -3.96
CA GLU A 169 10.72 13.54 -4.98
C GLU A 169 9.95 12.34 -4.39
N ASN A 170 10.61 11.50 -3.59
CA ASN A 170 9.95 10.42 -2.86
C ASN A 170 8.85 10.96 -1.95
N PHE A 171 9.10 12.05 -1.23
CA PHE A 171 8.10 12.68 -0.38
C PHE A 171 6.94 13.29 -1.18
N LYS A 172 7.19 13.84 -2.38
CA LYS A 172 6.11 14.30 -3.28
C LYS A 172 5.23 13.14 -3.74
N ILE A 173 5.81 12.00 -4.09
CA ILE A 173 5.07 10.80 -4.50
C ILE A 173 4.26 10.26 -3.31
N LEU A 174 4.87 10.17 -2.13
CA LEU A 174 4.20 9.74 -0.90
C LEU A 174 3.01 10.66 -0.57
N LEU A 175 3.23 11.97 -0.61
CA LEU A 175 2.19 12.97 -0.35
C LEU A 175 1.07 12.87 -1.40
N TYR A 176 1.41 12.66 -2.66
CA TYR A 176 0.42 12.47 -3.73
C TYR A 176 -0.49 11.26 -3.44
N ILE A 177 0.11 10.10 -3.17
CA ILE A 177 -0.63 8.86 -2.85
C ILE A 177 -1.49 9.05 -1.61
N TYR A 178 -0.95 9.70 -0.57
CA TYR A 178 -1.67 10.00 0.66
C TYR A 178 -2.91 10.85 0.38
N VAL A 179 -2.71 12.01 -0.24
CA VAL A 179 -3.78 12.98 -0.49
C VAL A 179 -4.84 12.40 -1.41
N SER A 180 -4.46 11.70 -2.50
CA SER A 180 -5.43 11.08 -3.39
C SER A 180 -6.28 10.01 -2.68
N SER A 181 -5.65 9.22 -1.79
CA SER A 181 -6.33 8.15 -1.06
C SER A 181 -7.25 8.70 0.03
N VAL A 182 -6.81 9.72 0.77
CA VAL A 182 -7.64 10.39 1.79
C VAL A 182 -8.83 11.10 1.16
N ILE A 183 -8.63 11.85 0.07
CA ILE A 183 -9.73 12.51 -0.65
C ILE A 183 -10.74 11.47 -1.11
N ALA A 184 -10.29 10.38 -1.74
CA ALA A 184 -11.18 9.31 -2.18
C ALA A 184 -11.96 8.70 -1.00
N GLY A 185 -11.28 8.38 0.11
CA GLY A 185 -11.91 7.82 1.29
C GLY A 185 -12.92 8.76 1.96
N VAL A 186 -12.59 10.04 2.09
CA VAL A 186 -13.49 11.06 2.65
C VAL A 186 -14.71 11.25 1.75
N LEU A 187 -14.52 11.36 0.42
CA LEU A 187 -15.65 11.45 -0.52
C LEU A 187 -16.57 10.23 -0.39
N ILE A 188 -16.01 9.03 -0.38
CA ILE A 188 -16.79 7.80 -0.24
C ILE A 188 -17.54 7.76 1.10
N GLN A 189 -16.90 8.21 2.19
CA GLN A 189 -17.53 8.27 3.52
C GLN A 189 -18.64 9.34 3.60
N LEU A 190 -18.57 10.42 2.81
CA LEU A 190 -19.65 11.41 2.74
C LEU A 190 -20.85 10.92 1.92
N PHE A 191 -20.60 10.09 0.91
CA PHE A 191 -21.65 9.56 0.02
C PHE A 191 -22.33 8.29 0.54
N MET A 192 -21.77 7.61 1.55
CA MET A 192 -22.21 6.30 2.02
C MET A 192 -22.31 6.24 3.54
#